data_AF-A0A4U7ED79-F1
#
_entry.id   AF-A0A4U7ED79-F1
#
_cell.length_a   1.000
_cell.length_b   1.000
_cell.length_c   1.000
_cell.angle_alpha   90.00
_cell.angle_beta   90.00
_cell.angle_gamma   90.00
#
_symmetry.space_group_name_H-M   'P 1'
#
loop_
_entity.id
_entity.type
_entity.pdbx_description
1 polymer ?
#
loop_
_entity_poly.entity_id
_entity_poly.type
_entity_poly.pdbx_seq_one_letter_code
_entity_poly.pdbx_strand_id
1 'polypeptide(L)' 'PVVMPLAVEIALPASLMLGGVLSGGIFGDHTSPLSDTSIISSMAAASDHVDHVNTQMPYALVPAGLAAAAFVAAGLLAG' A
#
# COMPACT_ATOMS: atom_id res chain seq x y z
N PRO A 1 1.19 9.64 -8.96
CA PRO A 1 1.41 9.25 -10.38
C PRO A 1 2.84 9.51 -10.94
N VAL A 2 3.87 9.72 -10.12
CA VAL A 2 5.25 10.00 -10.59
C VAL A 2 6.04 8.72 -10.92
N VAL A 3 5.75 7.62 -10.23
CA VAL A 3 6.53 6.37 -10.32
C VAL A 3 6.35 5.65 -11.66
N MET A 4 5.16 5.69 -12.26
CA MET A 4 4.88 4.98 -13.52
C MET A 4 5.58 5.59 -14.74
N PRO A 5 5.55 6.91 -14.98
CA PRO A 5 6.35 7.53 -16.04
C PRO A 5 7.84 7.24 -15.89
N LEU A 6 8.38 7.33 -14.67
CA LEU A 6 9.78 7.02 -14.38
C LEU A 6 10.11 5.57 -14.74
N ALA A 7 9.28 4.60 -14.33
CA ALA A 7 9.49 3.19 -14.65
C ALA A 7 9.59 2.92 -16.16
N VAL A 8 8.82 3.63 -16.98
CA VAL A 8 8.87 3.52 -18.44
C VAL A 8 10.18 4.10 -18.98
N GLU A 9 10.62 5.25 -18.47
CA GLU A 9 11.87 5.89 -18.91
C GLU A 9 13.12 5.04 -18.64
N ILE A 10 13.18 4.36 -17.49
CA ILE A 10 14.31 3.49 -17.14
C ILE A 10 14.08 2.02 -17.54
N ALA A 11 13.13 1.76 -18.44
CA ALA A 11 12.83 0.45 -19.01
C ALA A 11 12.57 -0.67 -17.97
N LEU A 12 11.96 -0.33 -16.83
CA LEU A 12 11.54 -1.31 -15.84
C LEU A 12 10.26 -2.04 -16.27
N PRO A 13 10.02 -3.28 -15.80
CA PRO A 13 8.79 -4.01 -16.10
C PRO A 13 7.54 -3.26 -15.62
N ALA A 14 6.81 -2.64 -16.55
CA ALA A 14 5.69 -1.74 -16.24
C ALA A 14 4.57 -2.44 -15.44
N SER A 15 4.30 -3.72 -15.71
CA SER A 15 3.30 -4.49 -14.96
C SER A 15 3.68 -4.70 -13.50
N LEU A 16 4.96 -4.95 -13.22
CA LEU A 16 5.48 -5.15 -11.86
C LEU A 16 5.48 -3.84 -11.09
N MET A 17 5.88 -2.74 -11.75
CA MET A 17 5.85 -1.39 -11.18
C MET A 17 4.41 -0.92 -10.90
N LEU A 18 3.48 -1.21 -11.81
CA LEU A 18 2.06 -0.90 -11.62
C LEU A 18 1.49 -1.66 -10.42
N GLY A 19 1.77 -2.95 -10.32
CA GLY A 19 1.36 -3.77 -9.18
C GLY A 19 1.90 -3.24 -7.85
N GLY A 20 3.18 -2.86 -7.80
CA GLY A 20 3.81 -2.31 -6.61
C GLY A 20 3.21 -0.97 -6.17
N VAL A 21 3.01 -0.05 -7.12
CA VAL A 21 2.42 1.28 -6.85
C VAL A 21 0.98 1.15 -6.36
N LEU A 22 0.17 0.31 -6.99
CA LEU A 22 -1.21 0.08 -6.56
C LEU A 22 -1.27 -0.56 -5.17
N SER A 23 -0.43 -1.56 -4.91
CA SER A 23 -0.36 -2.22 -3.60
C SER A 23 0.05 -1.26 -2.49
N GLY A 24 1.05 -0.41 -2.73
CA GLY A 24 1.48 0.64 -1.80
C GLY A 24 0.41 1.71 -1.57
N GLY A 25 -0.32 2.08 -2.63
CA GLY A 25 -1.44 3.02 -2.53
C GLY A 25 -2.57 2.49 -1.66
N ILE A 26 -2.96 1.22 -1.83
CA ILE A 26 -3.99 0.56 -1.00
C ILE A 26 -3.55 0.49 0.46
N PHE A 27 -2.30 0.11 0.72
CA PHE A 27 -1.76 0.11 2.08
C PHE A 27 -1.81 1.51 2.70
N GLY A 28 -1.39 2.54 1.96
CA GLY A 28 -1.43 3.92 2.43
C GLY A 28 -2.84 4.42 2.72
N ASP A 29 -3.82 4.09 1.89
CA ASP A 29 -5.23 4.45 2.15
C ASP A 29 -5.76 3.81 3.44
N HIS A 30 -5.53 2.52 3.61
CA HIS A 30 -6.03 1.74 4.75
C HIS A 30 -5.38 2.12 6.09
N THR A 31 -4.15 2.63 6.06
CA THR A 31 -3.39 3.01 7.26
C THR A 31 -3.34 4.50 7.54
N SER A 32 -3.85 5.33 6.62
CA SER A 32 -3.83 6.77 6.77
C SER A 32 -4.93 7.24 7.73
N PRO A 33 -4.60 8.02 8.77
CA PRO A 33 -5.57 8.69 9.63
C PRO A 33 -6.25 9.90 8.97
N LEU A 34 -5.96 10.14 7.69
CA LEU A 34 -6.57 11.19 6.89
C LEU A 34 -7.41 10.62 5.74
N SER A 35 -7.47 9.30 5.58
CA SER A 35 -8.29 8.71 4.53
C SER A 35 -9.78 8.76 4.90
N ASP A 36 -10.60 9.20 3.94
CA ASP A 36 -12.07 9.21 4.06
C ASP A 36 -12.62 7.80 4.38
N THR A 37 -12.00 6.74 3.85
CA THR A 37 -12.41 5.36 4.11
C THR A 37 -12.14 4.97 5.56
N SER A 38 -10.99 5.36 6.12
CA SER A 38 -10.61 5.14 7.52
C SER A 38 -11.51 5.93 8.49
N ILE A 39 -11.88 7.16 8.12
CA ILE A 39 -12.80 7.98 8.92
C ILE A 39 -14.18 7.31 8.98
N ILE A 40 -14.76 6.96 7.84
CA ILE A 40 -16.08 6.32 7.77
C ILE A 40 -16.06 4.95 8.46
N SER A 41 -14.99 4.17 8.31
CA SER A 41 -14.85 2.86 8.96
C SER A 41 -14.80 2.98 10.48
N SER A 42 -14.07 3.96 11.03
CA SER A 42 -14.03 4.22 12.47
C SER A 42 -15.38 4.68 13.04
N MET A 43 -16.12 5.51 12.30
CA MET A 43 -17.48 5.92 12.67
C MET A 43 -18.44 4.74 12.69
N ALA A 44 -18.38 3.86 11.68
CA ALA A 44 -19.22 2.67 11.61
C ALA A 44 -18.91 1.66 12.72
N ALA A 45 -17.64 1.60 13.15
CA ALA A 45 -17.19 0.78 14.27
C ALA A 45 -17.49 1.40 15.65
N ALA A 46 -18.02 2.62 15.72
CA ALA A 46 -18.22 3.41 16.95
C ALA A 46 -16.94 3.50 17.81
N SER A 47 -15.77 3.52 17.17
CA SER A 47 -14.46 3.61 17.80
C SER A 47 -13.86 5.00 17.60
N ASP A 48 -12.97 5.41 18.51
CA ASP A 48 -12.13 6.59 18.26
C ASP A 48 -11.29 6.38 16.99
N HIS A 49 -11.17 7.42 16.17
CA HIS A 49 -10.52 7.32 14.87
C HIS A 49 -9.03 6.97 14.97
N VAL A 50 -8.31 7.57 15.93
CA VAL A 50 -6.88 7.34 16.10
C VAL A 50 -6.64 5.93 16.64
N ASP A 51 -7.48 5.49 17.57
CA ASP A 51 -7.41 4.12 18.11
C ASP A 51 -7.73 3.07 17.03
N HIS A 52 -8.72 3.34 16.17
CA HIS A 52 -9.03 2.51 15.01
C HIS A 52 -7.80 2.33 14.12
N VAL A 53 -7.16 3.42 13.70
CA VAL A 53 -5.99 3.35 12.81
C VAL A 53 -4.81 2.65 13.49
N ASN A 54 -4.54 2.96 14.76
CA ASN A 54 -3.43 2.38 15.51
C ASN A 54 -3.57 0.87 15.72
N THR A 55 -4.79 0.37 15.92
CA THR A 55 -5.04 -1.07 16.04
C THR A 55 -4.94 -1.79 14.70
N GLN A 56 -5.31 -1.14 13.59
CA GLN A 56 -5.25 -1.71 12.24
C GLN A 56 -3.83 -1.74 11.65
N MET A 57 -3.00 -0.75 11.99
CA MET A 57 -1.62 -0.61 11.50
C MET A 57 -0.77 -1.89 11.65
N PRO A 58 -0.67 -2.53 12.83
CA PRO A 58 0.06 -3.79 13.00
C PRO A 58 -0.41 -4.91 12.07
N TYR A 59 -1.72 -5.02 11.84
CA TYR A 59 -2.29 -6.03 10.94
C TYR A 59 -2.01 -5.71 9.48
N ALA A 60 -2.02 -4.44 9.09
CA ALA A 60 -1.73 -3.99 7.74
C ALA A 60 -0.25 -4.15 7.36
N LEU A 61 0.67 -4.08 8.33
CA LEU A 61 2.11 -4.24 8.10
C LEU A 61 2.50 -5.66 7.67
N VAL A 62 1.78 -6.69 8.11
CA VAL A 62 2.06 -8.08 7.73
C VAL A 62 1.90 -8.32 6.22
N PRO A 63 0.74 -8.07 5.59
CA PRO A 63 0.59 -8.22 4.15
C PRO A 63 1.43 -7.19 3.38
N ALA A 64 1.63 -5.98 3.90
CA ALA A 64 2.50 -4.98 3.27
C ALA A 64 3.96 -5.47 3.18
N GLY A 65 4.48 -6.07 4.26
CA GLY A 65 5.81 -6.68 4.29
C GLY A 65 5.92 -7.87 3.33
N LEU A 66 4.91 -8.74 3.30
CA LEU A 66 4.87 -9.87 2.37
C LEU A 66 4.83 -9.41 0.90
N ALA A 67 4.00 -8.42 0.58
CA ALA A 67 3.91 -7.84 -0.75
C ALA A 67 5.24 -7.17 -1.16
N ALA A 68 5.85 -6.39 -0.26
CA ALA A 68 7.16 -5.77 -0.51
C ALA A 68 8.23 -6.84 -0.82
N ALA A 69 8.32 -7.88 0.00
CA ALA A 69 9.25 -9.00 -0.24
C ALA A 69 8.98 -9.70 -1.57
N ALA A 70 7.69 -9.93 -1.92
CA ALA A 70 7.31 -10.56 -3.17
C ALA A 70 7.66 -9.70 -4.40
N PHE A 71 7.43 -8.38 -4.36
CA PHE A 71 7.81 -7.48 -5.45
C PHE A 71 9.33 -7.38 -5.62
N VAL A 72 10.09 -7.35 -4.52
CA VAL A 72 11.55 -7.40 -4.58
C VAL A 72 12.02 -8.71 -5.20
N ALA A 73 11.52 -9.85 -4.74
CA ALA A 73 11.88 -11.15 -5.30
C ALA A 73 11.51 -11.27 -6.78
N ALA A 74 10.31 -10.82 -7.17
CA ALA A 74 9.88 -10.82 -8.55
C ALA A 74 10.75 -9.90 -9.43
N GLY A 75 11.17 -8.73 -8.91
CA GLY A 75 12.10 -7.83 -9.60
C GLY A 75 13.48 -8.46 -9.82
N LEU A 76 13.99 -9.20 -8.83
CA LEU A 76 15.27 -9.92 -8.93
C LEU A 76 15.21 -11.13 -9.89
N LEU A 77 14.06 -11.76 -10.05
CA LEU A 77 13.86 -12.90 -10.96
C LEU A 77 13.55 -12.49 -12.41
N ALA A 78 12.99 -11.29 -12.59
CA ALA A 78 12.59 -10.76 -13.90
C ALA A 78 13.68 -9.93 -14.59
N GLY A 79 14.73 -9.52 -13.86
CA GLY A 79 15.94 -8.89 -14.41
C GLY A 79 17.00 -9.92 -14.78
#